data_AF-A0A497BSF1-F1
#
_entry.id   AF-A0A497BSF1-F1
#
_cell.length_a   1.000
_cell.length_b   1.000
_cell.length_c   1.000
_cell.angle_alpha   90.00
_cell.angle_beta   90.00
_cell.angle_gamma   90.00
#
_symmetry.space_group_name_H-M   'P 1'
#
loop_
_entity.id
_entity.type
_entity.pdbx_description
1 polymer ?
#
loop_
_entity_poly.entity_id
_entity_poly.type
_entity_poly.pdbx_seq_one_letter_code
_entity_poly.pdbx_strand_id
1 'polypeptide(L)'
;MSMKTGHPVVCRVCGSPLYPGRAVFRCSCGANIHSSCWEKHVLQSHKPSFVVGTINLDGEFKPKEAETADGKWSVERGAISAGKKQEFQTPAEGKGYGKMLVKDY
;
A
#
# COMPACT_ATOMS: atom_id res chain seq x y z
N MET A 1 -37.27 4.67 19.10
CA MET A 1 -36.39 5.30 18.09
C MET A 1 -35.61 4.19 17.40
N SER A 2 -36.01 3.76 16.20
CA SER A 2 -35.29 2.70 15.48
C SER A 2 -33.95 3.23 14.99
N MET A 3 -32.87 2.77 15.62
CA MET A 3 -31.52 2.99 15.11
C MET A 3 -31.38 2.15 13.83
N LYS A 4 -31.44 2.82 12.67
CA LYS A 4 -31.11 2.17 11.40
C LYS A 4 -29.65 1.76 11.48
N THR A 5 -29.39 0.46 11.66
CA THR A 5 -28.04 -0.10 11.57
C THR A 5 -27.58 0.07 10.13
N GLY A 6 -26.86 1.16 9.86
CA GLY A 6 -26.19 1.36 8.58
C GLY A 6 -25.20 0.22 8.39
N HIS A 7 -25.23 -0.42 7.23
CA HIS A 7 -24.21 -1.41 6.89
C HIS A 7 -22.83 -0.74 6.95
N PRO A 8 -21.84 -1.35 7.63
CA PRO A 8 -20.51 -0.77 7.71
C PRO A 8 -19.95 -0.68 6.30
N VAL A 9 -19.49 0.51 5.91
CA VAL A 9 -18.81 0.66 4.62
C VAL A 9 -17.47 -0.05 4.73
N VAL A 10 -17.21 -1.00 3.81
CA VAL A 10 -15.99 -1.79 3.79
C VAL A 10 -15.10 -1.41 2.62
N CYS A 11 -13.79 -1.60 2.78
CA CYS A 11 -12.83 -1.45 1.70
C CYS A 11 -13.02 -2.57 0.67
N ARG A 12 -13.16 -2.21 -0.61
CA ARG A 12 -13.36 -3.18 -1.70
C ARG A 12 -12.16 -4.11 -1.92
N VAL A 13 -10.97 -3.71 -1.48
CA VAL A 13 -9.72 -4.47 -1.68
C VAL A 13 -9.47 -5.48 -0.56
N CYS A 14 -9.51 -5.04 0.70
CA CYS A 14 -9.16 -5.89 1.84
C CYS A 14 -10.37 -6.37 2.66
N GLY A 15 -11.58 -5.88 2.38
CA GLY A 15 -12.81 -6.22 3.11
C GLY A 15 -12.91 -5.63 4.51
N SER A 16 -11.86 -4.99 5.04
CA SER A 16 -11.90 -4.38 6.37
C SER A 16 -12.77 -3.11 6.39
N PRO A 17 -13.39 -2.78 7.55
CA PRO A 17 -14.21 -1.58 7.68
C PRO A 17 -13.46 -0.28 7.37
N LEU A 18 -14.20 0.68 6.82
CA LEU A 18 -13.76 2.06 6.68
C LEU A 18 -14.25 2.84 7.90
N TYR A 19 -13.30 3.31 8.71
CA TYR A 19 -13.62 4.05 9.93
C TYR A 19 -13.94 5.51 9.62
N PRO A 20 -14.99 6.07 10.25
CA PRO A 20 -15.25 7.51 10.21
C PRO A 20 -14.02 8.33 10.66
N GLY A 21 -13.79 9.47 10.01
CA GLY A 21 -12.66 10.35 10.32
C GLY A 21 -11.30 9.90 9.77
N ARG A 22 -11.21 8.73 9.12
CA ARG A 22 -10.02 8.33 8.36
C ARG A 22 -10.16 8.71 6.89
N ALA A 23 -9.03 9.03 6.26
CA ALA A 23 -8.98 9.27 4.82
C ALA A 23 -9.41 7.99 4.07
N VAL A 24 -10.32 8.17 3.11
CA VAL A 24 -10.83 7.12 2.23
C VAL A 24 -10.88 7.63 0.80
N PHE A 25 -10.67 6.75 -0.16
CA PHE A 25 -10.82 7.07 -1.57
C PHE A 25 -12.13 6.48 -2.10
N ARG A 26 -12.85 7.29 -2.88
CA ARG A 26 -13.99 6.87 -3.69
C ARG A 26 -13.52 6.80 -5.14
N CYS A 27 -13.44 5.60 -5.71
CA CYS A 27 -13.14 5.46 -7.13
C CYS A 27 -14.40 5.79 -7.96
N SER A 28 -14.21 6.27 -9.20
CA SER A 28 -15.29 6.53 -10.15
C SER A 28 -16.12 5.28 -10.47
N CYS A 29 -15.55 4.07 -10.32
CA CYS A 29 -16.30 2.80 -10.43
C CYS A 29 -17.24 2.52 -9.24
N GLY A 30 -17.28 3.41 -8.24
CA GLY A 30 -18.13 3.26 -7.07
C GLY A 30 -17.54 2.39 -5.97
N ALA A 31 -16.24 2.08 -6.01
CA ALA A 31 -15.54 1.42 -4.90
C ALA A 31 -15.13 2.44 -3.82
N ASN A 32 -15.32 2.07 -2.54
CA ASN A 32 -14.66 2.75 -1.42
C ASN A 32 -13.44 1.93 -0.99
N ILE A 33 -12.30 2.58 -0.77
CA ILE A 33 -11.05 1.91 -0.41
C ILE A 33 -10.23 2.73 0.59
N HIS A 34 -9.42 2.06 1.41
CA HIS A 34 -8.41 2.73 2.21
C HIS A 34 -7.35 3.39 1.33
N SER A 35 -6.66 4.39 1.87
CA SER A 35 -5.52 5.02 1.20
C SER A 35 -4.44 4.04 0.78
N SER A 36 -4.09 3.10 1.65
CA SER A 36 -3.10 2.05 1.35
C SER A 36 -3.58 1.00 0.35
N CYS A 37 -4.88 0.93 0.07
CA CYS A 37 -5.47 -0.01 -0.86
C CYS A 37 -5.67 0.59 -2.27
N TRP A 38 -5.44 1.89 -2.44
CA TRP A 38 -5.73 2.60 -3.69
C TRP A 38 -4.94 2.07 -4.88
N GLU A 39 -3.63 1.91 -4.76
CA GLU A 39 -2.78 1.40 -5.85
C GLU A 39 -3.22 0.01 -6.31
N LYS A 40 -3.47 -0.90 -5.36
CA LYS A 40 -3.95 -2.25 -5.64
C LYS A 40 -5.28 -2.22 -6.38
N HIS A 41 -6.21 -1.35 -5.96
CA HIS A 41 -7.49 -1.19 -6.62
C HIS A 41 -7.32 -0.74 -8.08
N VAL A 42 -6.55 0.32 -8.32
CA VAL A 42 -6.34 0.86 -9.68
C VAL A 42 -5.69 -0.20 -10.58
N LEU A 43 -4.61 -0.83 -10.12
CA LEU A 43 -3.87 -1.82 -10.91
C LEU A 43 -4.71 -3.07 -11.23
N GLN A 44 -5.49 -3.57 -10.28
CA GLN A 44 -6.24 -4.82 -10.47
C GLN A 44 -7.63 -4.61 -11.09
N SER A 45 -8.32 -3.52 -10.73
CA SER A 45 -9.70 -3.28 -11.17
C SER A 45 -9.79 -2.52 -12.48
N HIS A 46 -8.85 -1.61 -12.74
CA HIS A 46 -8.86 -0.77 -13.94
C HIS A 46 -7.82 -1.17 -14.97
N LYS A 47 -6.77 -1.90 -14.55
CA LYS A 47 -5.68 -2.40 -15.40
C LYS A 47 -5.25 -1.36 -16.45
N PRO A 48 -4.85 -0.15 -16.01
CA PRO A 48 -4.48 0.92 -16.93
C PRO A 48 -3.33 0.49 -17.85
N SER A 49 -3.31 1.02 -19.06
CA SER A 49 -2.18 0.81 -19.98
C SER A 49 -0.91 1.40 -19.38
N PHE A 50 0.17 0.63 -19.36
CA PHE A 50 1.48 1.09 -18.92
C PHE A 50 2.54 0.80 -19.99
N VAL A 51 3.51 1.71 -20.10
CA VAL A 51 4.70 1.53 -20.91
C VAL A 51 5.86 1.28 -19.96
N VAL A 52 6.56 0.17 -20.14
CA VAL A 52 7.77 -0.14 -19.36
C VAL A 52 8.95 0.55 -20.02
N GLY A 53 9.82 1.17 -19.25
CA GLY A 53 10.99 1.88 -19.75
C GLY A 53 11.95 2.26 -18.63
N THR A 54 13.02 2.96 -18.98
CA THR A 54 13.99 3.53 -18.04
C THR A 54 13.97 5.05 -18.10
N ILE A 55 14.38 5.70 -17.01
CA ILE A 55 14.59 7.15 -16.98
C ILE A 55 16.09 7.41 -16.86
N ASN A 56 16.61 8.33 -17.66
CA ASN A 56 18.01 8.76 -17.54
C ASN A 56 18.15 9.87 -16.49
N LEU A 57 19.39 10.31 -16.23
CA LEU A 57 19.67 11.37 -15.24
C LEU A 57 19.14 12.73 -15.69
N ASP A 58 18.91 12.92 -16.99
CA ASP A 58 18.30 14.12 -17.56
C ASP A 58 16.78 14.13 -17.43
N GLY A 59 16.18 13.06 -16.88
CA GLY A 59 14.73 12.91 -16.72
C GLY A 59 13.99 12.46 -17.98
N GLU A 60 14.71 12.09 -19.04
CA GLU A 60 14.14 11.57 -20.27
C GLU A 60 13.70 10.11 -20.09
N PHE A 61 12.42 9.82 -20.36
CA PHE A 61 11.87 8.47 -20.34
C PHE A 61 12.16 7.76 -21.67
N LYS A 62 12.89 6.66 -21.59
CA LYS A 62 13.18 5.75 -22.71
C LYS A 62 12.27 4.53 -22.61
N PRO A 63 11.25 4.36 -23.48
CA PRO A 63 10.44 3.16 -23.49
C PRO A 63 11.32 1.95 -23.81
N LYS A 64 11.12 0.85 -23.10
CA LYS A 64 11.67 -0.45 -23.47
C LYS A 64 10.85 -0.93 -24.66
N GLU A 65 11.43 -0.99 -25.86
CA GLU A 65 10.76 -1.58 -27.02
C GLU A 65 10.29 -2.99 -26.65
N ALA A 66 8.98 -3.21 -26.75
CA ALA A 66 8.43 -4.53 -26.64
C ALA A 66 8.73 -5.23 -27.96
N GLU A 67 9.63 -6.22 -27.95
CA GLU A 67 9.53 -7.29 -28.92
C GLU A 67 8.14 -7.88 -28.78
N THR A 68 7.28 -7.54 -29.74
CA THR A 68 5.95 -8.10 -29.88
C THR A 68 6.11 -9.60 -30.17
N ALA A 69 6.08 -10.43 -29.14
CA ALA A 69 5.93 -11.86 -29.28
C ALA A 69 5.10 -12.40 -28.12
N ASP A 70 3.89 -12.80 -28.46
CA ASP A 70 3.09 -13.85 -27.84
C ASP A 70 3.63 -14.41 -26.49
N GLY A 71 3.00 -13.99 -25.40
CA GLY A 71 2.84 -14.79 -24.19
C GLY A 71 4.01 -15.59 -23.63
N LYS A 72 5.11 -14.96 -23.17
CA LYS A 72 5.91 -15.51 -22.05
C LYS A 72 6.81 -14.48 -21.38
N TRP A 73 6.37 -13.94 -20.24
CA TRP A 73 7.21 -13.15 -19.35
C TRP A 73 7.94 -14.06 -18.37
N SER A 74 9.24 -14.30 -18.58
CA SER A 74 10.11 -14.96 -17.61
C SER A 74 10.86 -13.89 -16.81
N VAL A 75 10.46 -13.64 -15.56
CA VAL A 75 11.33 -12.92 -14.60
C VAL A 75 12.36 -13.91 -14.09
N GLU A 76 13.59 -13.72 -14.53
CA GLU A 76 14.77 -14.21 -13.82
C GLU A 76 14.84 -13.44 -12.49
N ARG A 77 14.64 -14.16 -11.39
CA ARG A 77 14.86 -13.65 -10.03
C ARG A 77 16.35 -13.37 -9.89
N GLY A 78 16.75 -12.11 -10.09
CA GLY A 78 18.08 -11.63 -9.73
C GLY A 78 18.34 -11.96 -8.27
N ALA A 79 19.28 -12.89 -8.04
CA ALA A 79 19.73 -13.27 -6.72
C ALA A 79 20.37 -12.05 -6.03
N ILE A 80 19.77 -11.62 -4.92
CA ILE A 80 20.46 -10.76 -3.96
C ILE A 80 21.64 -11.55 -3.40
N SER A 81 22.84 -11.13 -3.76
CA SER A 81 24.09 -11.70 -3.28
C SER A 81 24.20 -11.48 -1.78
N ALA A 82 24.48 -12.58 -1.07
CA ALA A 82 24.76 -12.59 0.35
C ALA A 82 25.99 -11.71 0.67
N GLY A 83 25.79 -10.68 1.48
CA GLY A 83 26.86 -9.79 1.92
C GLY A 83 26.47 -8.92 3.11
N LYS A 84 26.92 -9.36 4.29
CA LYS A 84 26.91 -8.71 5.63
C LYS A 84 25.59 -8.57 6.39
N LYS A 85 25.46 -9.44 7.39
CA LYS A 85 24.68 -9.24 8.62
C LYS A 85 24.97 -7.86 9.20
N GLN A 86 23.98 -6.97 9.23
CA GLN A 86 23.90 -5.97 10.29
C GLN A 86 22.91 -6.48 11.33
N GLU A 87 23.49 -6.83 12.46
CA GLU A 87 22.82 -7.20 13.71
C GLU A 87 22.10 -5.97 14.25
N PHE A 88 20.79 -5.88 14.02
CA PHE A 88 19.94 -4.93 14.72
C PHE A 88 19.56 -5.54 16.07
N GLN A 89 20.29 -5.13 17.11
CA GLN A 89 19.99 -5.48 18.49
C GLN A 89 18.66 -4.83 18.88
N THR A 90 17.69 -5.66 19.26
CA THR A 90 16.49 -5.23 20.00
C THR A 90 16.88 -4.95 21.45
N PRO A 91 16.64 -3.76 22.00
CA PRO A 91 16.65 -3.58 23.44
C PRO A 91 15.37 -4.16 24.04
N ALA A 92 15.60 -4.99 25.05
CA ALA A 92 14.62 -5.76 25.79
C ALA A 92 13.55 -4.93 26.51
N GLU A 93 12.46 -5.62 26.83
CA GLU A 93 11.38 -5.16 27.69
C GLU A 93 11.87 -4.61 29.03
N GLY A 94 11.35 -3.45 29.43
CA GLY A 94 11.60 -2.83 30.74
C GLY A 94 10.33 -2.22 31.31
N LYS A 95 9.81 -2.85 32.37
CA LYS A 95 8.59 -2.53 33.11
C LYS A 95 8.65 -1.15 33.80
N GLY A 96 7.51 -0.46 33.90
CA GLY A 96 7.25 0.54 34.96
C GLY A 96 6.55 1.80 34.48
N TYR A 97 5.21 1.80 34.41
CA TYR A 97 4.46 3.05 34.34
C TYR A 97 4.48 3.72 35.73
N GLY A 98 5.36 4.70 35.88
CA GLY A 98 5.35 5.63 37.00
C GLY A 98 4.18 6.61 36.86
N LYS A 99 3.38 6.73 37.93
CA LYS A 99 2.33 7.74 38.15
C LYS A 99 2.78 9.12 37.66
N MET A 100 2.05 9.70 36.72
CA MET A 100 2.11 11.13 36.46
C MET A 100 0.96 11.80 37.21
N LEU A 101 1.30 12.49 38.30
CA LEU A 101 0.40 13.33 39.09
C LEU A 101 -0.14 14.44 38.17
N VAL A 102 -1.46 14.48 38.02
CA VAL A 102 -2.17 15.61 37.41
C VAL A 102 -2.05 16.78 38.39
N LYS A 103 -1.49 17.91 37.95
CA LYS A 103 -1.59 19.18 38.68
C LYS A 103 -2.79 19.92 38.11
N ASP A 104 -3.79 20.12 38.96
CA ASP A 104 -4.93 21.00 38.74
C ASP A 104 -4.46 22.41 38.39
N TYR A 105 -4.98 22.93 37.28
CA TYR A 105 -5.10 24.37 36.97
C TYR A 105 -6.39 24.59 36.19
#